data_AF-A0A2E4V539-F1
#
_entry.id   AF-A0A2E4V539-F1
#
_cell.length_a   1.000
_cell.length_b   1.000
_cell.length_c   1.000
_cell.angle_alpha   90.00
_cell.angle_beta   90.00
_cell.angle_gamma   90.00
#
_symmetry.space_group_name_H-M   'P 1'
#
loop_
_entity.id
_entity.type
_entity.pdbx_description
1 polymer ?
#
loop_
_entity_poly.entity_id
_entity_poly.type
_entity_poly.pdbx_seq_one_letter_code
_entity_poly.pdbx_strand_id
1 'polypeptide(L)'
;MTDKPNEKTEIKVVLEPQDSTSKYILVALILVLSGLLFAILAGGGAENLLSSDDETIGNCGDGLDNDNGGKADRDDPDCYANPTSLDGYDPNRTEANRDNDL
;
A
#
# COMPACT_ATOMS: atom_id res chain seq x y z
N MET A 1 0.77 8.66 78.36
CA MET A 1 1.07 9.17 77.01
C MET A 1 0.77 8.02 76.07
N THR A 2 -0.31 8.10 75.28
CA THR A 2 -0.68 7.05 74.33
C THR A 2 -1.00 7.74 73.01
N ASP A 3 -0.14 7.46 72.05
CA ASP A 3 -0.06 8.07 70.72
C ASP A 3 -1.36 7.94 69.93
N LYS A 4 -1.79 9.05 69.33
CA LYS A 4 -2.92 9.09 68.38
C LYS A 4 -2.44 8.51 67.03
N PRO A 5 -3.17 7.56 66.43
CA PRO A 5 -2.83 7.04 65.12
C PRO A 5 -3.03 8.15 64.07
N ASN A 6 -1.97 8.41 63.31
CA ASN A 6 -1.90 9.40 62.25
C ASN A 6 -2.79 8.95 61.08
N GLU A 7 -3.92 9.62 60.86
CA GLU A 7 -4.83 9.35 59.74
C GLU A 7 -4.22 9.93 58.46
N LYS A 8 -3.56 9.07 57.69
CA LYS A 8 -2.99 9.41 56.39
C LYS A 8 -4.11 9.56 55.38
N THR A 9 -4.49 10.79 55.04
CA THR A 9 -5.47 11.08 53.99
C THR A 9 -4.83 10.83 52.62
N GLU A 10 -5.31 9.81 51.91
CA GLU A 10 -4.85 9.48 50.56
C GLU A 10 -5.70 10.23 49.53
N ILE A 11 -5.09 11.21 48.86
CA ILE A 11 -5.75 11.98 47.80
C ILE A 11 -5.72 11.12 46.54
N LYS A 12 -6.87 10.53 46.19
CA LYS A 12 -7.02 9.74 44.97
C LYS A 12 -7.24 10.69 43.79
N VAL A 13 -6.17 10.98 43.04
CA VAL A 13 -6.25 11.75 41.80
C VAL A 13 -6.83 10.84 40.72
N VAL A 14 -8.11 11.02 40.39
CA VAL A 14 -8.76 10.34 39.27
C VAL A 14 -8.48 11.17 38.01
N LEU A 15 -7.57 10.68 37.18
CA LEU A 15 -7.36 11.22 35.85
C LEU A 15 -8.47 10.66 34.95
N GLU A 16 -9.54 11.44 34.71
CA GLU A 16 -10.48 11.14 33.63
C GLU A 16 -9.80 11.47 32.29
N PRO A 17 -9.54 10.48 31.40
CA PRO A 17 -9.06 10.78 30.07
C PRO A 17 -10.12 11.59 29.34
N GLN A 18 -9.75 12.76 28.81
CA GLN A 18 -10.61 13.64 28.02
C GLN A 18 -10.86 13.02 26.63
N ASP A 19 -11.57 11.90 26.58
CA ASP A 19 -11.89 11.12 25.37
C ASP A 19 -12.96 11.77 24.46
N SER A 20 -13.48 12.92 24.86
CA SER A 20 -14.58 13.58 24.12
C SER A 20 -14.16 13.99 22.71
N THR A 21 -12.94 14.49 22.53
CA THR A 21 -12.41 14.88 21.20
C THR A 21 -12.16 13.67 20.30
N SER A 22 -11.77 12.53 20.89
CA SER A 22 -11.51 11.26 20.18
C SER A 22 -12.76 10.73 19.47
N LYS A 23 -13.94 10.83 20.11
CA LYS A 23 -15.21 10.34 19.57
C LYS A 23 -15.64 11.06 18.29
N TYR A 24 -15.50 12.39 18.24
CA TYR A 24 -15.87 13.17 17.05
C TYR A 24 -14.91 12.93 15.90
N ILE A 25 -13.61 12.77 16.18
CA ILE A 25 -12.60 12.42 15.18
C ILE A 25 -12.91 11.04 14.59
N LEU A 26 -13.24 10.05 15.43
CA LEU A 26 -13.61 8.71 14.98
C LEU A 26 -14.84 8.75 14.06
N VAL A 27 -15.89 9.48 14.46
CA VAL A 27 -17.11 9.63 13.67
C VAL A 27 -16.82 10.34 12.35
N ALA A 28 -16.02 11.40 12.35
CA ALA A 28 -15.63 12.10 11.13
C ALA A 28 -14.88 11.17 10.15
N LEU A 29 -13.95 10.36 10.66
CA LEU A 29 -13.20 9.38 9.85
C LEU A 29 -14.14 8.35 9.21
N ILE A 30 -15.10 7.82 9.98
CA ILE A 30 -16.08 6.86 9.48
C ILE A 30 -16.93 7.47 8.37
N LEU A 31 -17.37 8.72 8.53
CA LEU A 31 -18.17 9.42 7.51
C LEU A 31 -17.39 9.64 6.22
N VAL A 32 -16.11 10.03 6.31
CA VAL A 32 -15.23 10.20 5.15
C VAL A 32 -15.03 8.87 4.42
N LEU A 33 -14.70 7.80 5.14
CA LEU A 33 -14.51 6.47 4.56
C LEU A 33 -15.79 5.93 3.92
N SER A 34 -16.94 6.15 4.58
CA SER A 34 -18.24 5.72 4.06
C SER A 34 -18.63 6.51 2.80
N GLY A 35 -18.37 7.81 2.78
CA GLY A 35 -18.59 8.66 1.60
C GLY A 35 -17.70 8.27 0.43
N LEU A 36 -16.43 7.97 0.69
CA LEU A 36 -15.49 7.47 -0.31
C LEU A 36 -15.98 6.13 -0.87
N LEU A 37 -16.36 5.18 -0.01
CA LEU A 37 -16.89 3.88 -0.42
C LEU A 37 -18.14 4.02 -1.29
N PHE A 38 -19.07 4.91 -0.91
CA PHE A 38 -20.27 5.16 -1.70
C PHE A 38 -19.95 5.75 -3.07
N ALA A 39 -19.00 6.69 -3.14
CA ALA A 39 -18.54 7.25 -4.41
C ALA A 39 -17.93 6.19 -5.34
N ILE A 40 -17.17 5.24 -4.78
CA ILE A 40 -16.60 4.11 -5.54
C ILE A 40 -17.71 3.22 -6.10
N LEU A 41 -18.69 2.85 -5.27
CA LEU A 41 -19.80 2.00 -5.69
C LEU A 41 -20.68 2.69 -6.76
N ALA A 42 -20.93 3.99 -6.63
CA ALA A 42 -21.70 4.75 -7.63
C ALA A 42 -20.92 5.04 -8.91
N GLY A 43 -19.59 5.16 -8.83
CA GLY A 43 -18.69 5.55 -9.92
C GLY A 43 -18.20 4.41 -10.82
N GLY A 44 -18.83 3.22 -10.74
CA GLY A 44 -18.47 2.08 -11.58
C GLY A 44 -17.47 1.11 -10.95
N GLY A 45 -17.40 1.06 -9.61
CA GLY A 45 -16.59 0.08 -8.89
C GLY A 45 -15.14 0.49 -8.66
N ALA A 46 -14.42 -0.31 -7.89
CA ALA A 46 -13.00 -0.07 -7.62
C ALA A 46 -12.14 -0.19 -8.88
N GLU A 47 -12.61 -0.95 -9.89
CA GLU A 47 -11.95 -1.01 -11.19
C GLU A 47 -11.78 0.37 -11.82
N ASN A 48 -12.72 1.30 -11.74
CA ASN A 48 -12.54 2.64 -12.35
C ASN A 48 -11.50 3.52 -11.62
N LEU A 49 -11.24 3.26 -10.33
CA LEU A 49 -10.12 3.89 -9.60
C LEU A 49 -8.78 3.19 -9.82
N LEU A 50 -8.82 1.90 -10.15
CA LEU A 50 -7.65 1.05 -10.36
C LEU A 50 -7.32 0.83 -11.83
N SER A 51 -8.17 1.31 -12.73
CA SER A 51 -7.94 1.39 -14.18
C SER A 51 -6.88 2.46 -14.38
N SER A 52 -5.64 2.09 -14.06
CA SER A 52 -4.51 2.64 -14.77
C SER A 52 -4.78 2.27 -16.21
N ASP A 53 -5.02 3.27 -17.06
CA ASP A 53 -5.09 3.08 -18.50
C ASP A 53 -3.88 2.24 -18.91
N ASP A 54 -4.09 0.95 -19.12
CA ASP A 54 -3.10 -0.03 -19.57
C ASP A 54 -2.84 0.22 -21.06
N GLU A 55 -2.32 1.41 -21.38
CA GLU A 55 -1.23 1.49 -22.32
C GLU A 55 -0.10 0.73 -21.65
N THR A 56 -0.05 -0.58 -21.88
CA THR A 56 0.96 -1.54 -21.40
C THR A 56 2.26 -0.82 -21.05
N ILE A 57 2.38 -0.38 -19.80
CA ILE A 57 3.61 0.22 -19.31
C ILE A 57 4.50 -0.98 -19.16
N GLY A 58 5.46 -1.13 -20.08
CA GLY A 58 6.42 -2.21 -19.99
C GLY A 58 7.04 -2.27 -18.61
N ASN A 59 7.27 -3.49 -18.15
CA ASN A 59 7.94 -3.76 -16.88
C ASN A 59 9.46 -3.89 -17.07
N CYS A 60 9.92 -3.92 -18.33
CA CYS A 60 11.33 -3.83 -18.70
C CYS A 60 11.96 -2.51 -18.21
N GLY A 61 12.65 -2.52 -17.08
CA GLY A 61 13.33 -1.35 -16.49
C GLY A 61 12.84 -0.97 -15.10
N ASP A 62 11.95 -1.76 -14.49
CA ASP A 62 11.48 -1.54 -13.12
C ASP A 62 12.38 -2.17 -12.04
N GLY A 63 13.39 -2.94 -12.44
CA GLY A 63 14.33 -3.57 -11.51
C GLY A 63 13.88 -4.92 -10.98
N LEU A 64 12.77 -5.47 -11.48
CA LEU A 64 12.17 -6.72 -11.03
C LEU A 64 12.25 -7.76 -12.15
N ASP A 65 12.33 -9.03 -11.75
CA ASP A 65 12.13 -10.19 -12.63
C ASP A 65 10.63 -10.52 -12.58
N ASN A 66 9.91 -10.04 -13.59
CA ASN A 66 8.44 -10.07 -13.58
C ASN A 66 7.83 -11.39 -14.08
N ASP A 67 8.63 -12.30 -14.63
CA ASP A 67 8.19 -13.64 -15.05
C ASP A 67 8.78 -14.79 -14.22
N ASN A 68 9.72 -14.46 -13.31
CA ASN A 68 10.41 -15.35 -12.41
C ASN A 68 11.28 -16.43 -13.08
N GLY A 69 11.88 -16.14 -14.24
CA GLY A 69 12.87 -17.01 -14.88
C GLY A 69 14.31 -16.75 -14.45
N GLY A 70 14.57 -15.66 -13.74
CA GLY A 70 15.85 -15.38 -13.08
C GLY A 70 16.71 -14.32 -13.77
N LYS A 71 16.20 -13.67 -14.82
CA LYS A 71 16.78 -12.43 -15.36
C LYS A 71 15.76 -11.31 -15.25
N ALA A 72 16.25 -10.07 -15.23
CA ALA A 72 15.44 -8.87 -15.08
C ALA A 72 15.93 -7.80 -16.02
N ASP A 73 15.02 -6.98 -16.51
CA ASP A 73 15.23 -5.81 -17.35
C ASP A 73 16.14 -6.08 -18.55
N ARG A 74 17.35 -5.53 -18.52
CA ARG A 74 18.34 -5.64 -19.60
C ARG A 74 19.00 -7.01 -19.67
N ASP A 75 18.89 -7.79 -18.61
CA ASP A 75 19.39 -9.15 -18.62
C ASP A 75 18.35 -10.10 -19.24
N ASP A 76 17.06 -9.74 -19.23
CA ASP A 76 15.97 -10.54 -19.80
C ASP A 76 15.85 -10.37 -21.33
N PRO A 77 15.87 -11.46 -22.12
CA PRO A 77 15.70 -11.41 -23.58
C PRO A 77 14.35 -10.88 -24.08
N ASP A 78 13.27 -10.96 -23.29
CA ASP A 78 11.93 -10.45 -23.66
C ASP A 78 11.89 -8.93 -23.78
N CYS A 79 12.80 -8.24 -23.09
CA CYS A 79 12.97 -6.80 -23.17
C CYS A 79 13.63 -6.31 -24.46
N TYR A 80 13.94 -7.22 -25.38
CA TYR A 80 14.56 -6.91 -26.66
C TYR A 80 13.65 -7.23 -27.84
N ALA A 81 13.69 -6.40 -28.88
CA ALA A 81 13.02 -6.69 -30.15
C ALA A 81 13.58 -7.96 -30.83
N ASN A 82 14.86 -8.25 -30.61
CA ASN A 82 15.52 -9.49 -31.02
C ASN A 82 16.17 -10.20 -29.81
N PRO A 83 15.46 -11.14 -29.16
CA PRO A 83 15.93 -11.82 -27.96
C PRO A 83 17.26 -12.58 -28.16
N THR A 84 17.48 -13.15 -29.35
CA THR A 84 18.67 -13.97 -29.63
C THR A 84 19.94 -13.14 -29.84
N SER A 85 19.83 -11.90 -30.34
CA SER A 85 20.97 -11.01 -30.53
C SER A 85 21.08 -9.94 -29.43
N LEU A 86 20.10 -9.88 -28.51
CA LEU A 86 19.97 -8.84 -27.49
C LEU A 86 20.02 -7.43 -28.12
N ASP A 87 19.36 -7.26 -29.26
CA ASP A 87 19.27 -5.98 -29.98
C ASP A 87 17.89 -5.35 -29.85
N GLY A 88 17.89 -4.03 -29.69
CA GLY A 88 16.67 -3.23 -29.62
C GLY A 88 15.95 -3.38 -28.28
N TYR A 89 16.67 -3.15 -27.18
CA TYR A 89 16.07 -3.02 -25.85
C TYR A 89 14.96 -1.97 -25.87
N ASP A 90 13.81 -2.30 -25.32
CA ASP A 90 12.66 -1.40 -25.20
C ASP A 90 12.03 -1.53 -23.82
N PRO A 91 12.09 -0.47 -22.99
CA PRO A 91 11.56 -0.51 -21.64
C PRO A 91 10.03 -0.60 -21.58
N ASN A 92 9.33 -0.40 -22.71
CA ASN A 92 7.89 -0.55 -22.77
C ASN A 92 7.45 -1.98 -23.13
N ARG A 93 8.39 -2.92 -23.26
CA ARG A 93 8.09 -4.35 -23.43
C ARG A 93 7.79 -5.01 -22.08
N THR A 94 7.25 -6.22 -22.16
CA THR A 94 6.89 -7.03 -21.00
C THR A 94 7.75 -8.28 -20.95
N GLU A 95 8.47 -8.45 -19.84
CA GLU A 95 9.09 -9.70 -19.37
C GLU A 95 7.97 -10.68 -19.03
N ALA A 96 7.81 -11.74 -19.82
CA ALA A 96 6.64 -12.61 -19.72
C ALA A 96 6.95 -14.11 -19.89
N ASN A 97 8.17 -14.47 -20.28
CA ASN A 97 8.58 -15.82 -20.63
C ASN A 97 9.87 -16.27 -19.93
N ARG A 98 9.69 -16.70 -18.68
CA ARG A 98 10.73 -17.31 -17.82
C ARG A 98 11.63 -18.38 -18.45
N ASP A 99 11.19 -19.02 -19.53
CA ASP A 99 11.90 -20.14 -20.16
C ASP A 99 13.01 -19.64 -21.12
N ASN A 100 13.05 -18.33 -21.41
CA ASN A 100 14.10 -17.70 -22.24
C ASN A 100 15.32 -17.23 -21.41
N ASP A 101 15.25 -17.31 -20.08
CA ASP A 101 16.21 -16.76 -19.11
C ASP A 101 17.45 -17.62 -18.84
N LEU A 102 18.01 -18.21 -19.89
CA LEU A 102 19.16 -19.12 -19.80
C LEU A 102 20.49 -18.42 -19.47
#